data_AF-A0A6H2CYP3-F1
#
_entry.id   AF-A0A6H2CYP3-F1
#
_cell.length_a   1.000
_cell.length_b   1.000
_cell.length_c   1.000
_cell.angle_alpha   90.00
_cell.angle_beta   90.00
_cell.angle_gamma   90.00
#
_symmetry.space_group_name_H-M   'P 1'
#
loop_
_entity.id
_entity.type
_entity.pdbx_description
1 polymer ?
#
loop_
_entity_poly.entity_id
_entity_poly.type
_entity_poly.pdbx_seq_one_letter_code
_entity_poly.pdbx_strand_id
1 'polypeptide(L)'
;MTKPMMDLPMNTKSETCGCGGPPKTIETECPHCGQKGMRVRAGTVRYLLFDSYRDEVKDKIYGLCLTPDCMVSWYAQDGTHHFKTSQTMTQIWTKEDADPVYVCYCHEITRQMISDAIAKKGLRTIEEIINHYYGEMKCSCATNNPSGQCCFENFEKIIAEELKDYLGCSS
;
A
#
# COMPACT_ATOMS: atom_id res chain seq x y z
N MET A 1 -32.46 24.08 -8.84
CA MET A 1 -32.94 23.34 -7.65
C MET A 1 -31.73 22.64 -7.05
N THR A 2 -31.06 23.30 -6.12
CA THR A 2 -29.85 22.83 -5.44
C THR A 2 -30.26 21.92 -4.28
N LYS A 3 -29.78 20.68 -4.26
CA LYS A 3 -30.00 19.75 -3.14
C LYS A 3 -29.32 20.28 -1.87
N PRO A 4 -29.97 20.22 -0.70
CA PRO A 4 -29.33 20.63 0.54
C PRO A 4 -28.25 19.62 0.93
N MET A 5 -27.13 20.16 1.41
CA MET A 5 -26.03 19.44 2.03
C MET A 5 -26.57 18.83 3.33
N MET A 6 -26.83 17.52 3.34
CA MET A 6 -27.17 16.82 4.58
C MET A 6 -25.91 16.73 5.44
N ASP A 7 -26.06 17.18 6.68
CA ASP A 7 -25.03 17.25 7.70
C ASP A 7 -24.34 15.89 7.89
N LEU A 8 -23.07 15.83 7.50
CA LEU A 8 -22.15 14.80 8.00
C LEU A 8 -22.00 15.04 9.51
N PRO A 9 -22.12 14.00 10.37
CA PRO A 9 -21.93 14.18 11.80
C PRO A 9 -20.55 14.75 12.04
N MET A 10 -20.53 15.96 12.60
CA MET A 10 -19.33 16.65 13.04
C MET A 10 -18.56 15.70 13.95
N ASN A 11 -17.33 15.40 13.55
CA ASN A 11 -16.34 14.67 14.31
C ASN A 11 -16.30 15.22 15.74
N THR A 12 -16.91 14.50 16.69
CA THR A 12 -16.83 14.82 18.11
C THR A 12 -15.37 14.75 18.49
N LYS A 13 -14.79 15.91 18.83
CA LYS A 13 -13.41 16.05 19.28
C LYS A 13 -13.13 15.00 20.37
N SER A 14 -12.28 14.03 20.04
CA SER A 14 -11.68 13.12 21.01
C SER A 14 -10.74 13.93 21.89
N GLU A 15 -11.09 14.13 23.16
CA GLU A 15 -10.28 14.85 24.17
C GLU A 15 -9.08 14.03 24.68
N THR A 16 -8.35 13.38 23.79
CA THR A 16 -7.09 12.73 24.15
C THR A 16 -6.07 12.98 23.03
N CYS A 17 -5.20 13.97 23.26
CA CYS A 17 -3.99 14.13 22.46
C CYS A 17 -3.02 13.02 22.86
N GLY A 18 -3.26 11.81 22.36
CA GLY A 18 -2.31 10.70 22.40
C GLY A 18 -1.43 10.78 21.17
N CYS A 19 -0.12 10.96 21.35
CA CYS A 19 0.87 10.94 20.25
C CYS A 19 1.04 9.56 19.58
N GLY A 20 0.10 8.62 19.78
CA GLY A 20 0.07 7.34 19.11
C GLY A 20 -0.99 7.37 18.02
N GLY A 21 -0.56 7.43 16.75
CA GLY A 21 -1.46 7.11 15.64
C GLY A 21 -2.05 5.70 15.81
N PRO A 22 -3.07 5.33 15.00
CA PRO A 22 -3.63 3.99 15.04
C PRO A 22 -2.52 2.93 14.85
N PRO A 23 -2.66 1.74 15.45
CA PRO A 23 -1.65 0.68 15.36
C PRO A 23 -1.37 0.31 13.90
N LYS A 24 -0.10 -0.01 13.59
CA LYS A 24 0.33 -0.39 12.23
C LYS A 24 -0.21 -1.77 11.80
N THR A 25 -0.54 -2.63 12.75
CA THR A 25 -1.10 -3.98 12.52
C THR A 25 -2.49 -4.10 13.13
N ILE A 26 -3.22 -5.14 12.76
CA ILE A 26 -4.43 -5.55 13.48
C ILE A 26 -4.15 -6.79 14.34
N GLU A 27 -4.87 -6.92 15.44
CA GLU A 27 -4.69 -8.04 16.39
C GLU A 27 -5.25 -9.36 15.85
N THR A 28 -6.33 -9.28 15.08
CA THR A 28 -6.93 -10.45 14.43
C THR A 28 -5.95 -11.05 13.43
N GLU A 29 -5.80 -12.36 13.49
CA GLU A 29 -4.92 -13.12 12.61
C GLU A 29 -5.59 -13.43 11.28
N CYS A 30 -4.78 -13.58 10.23
CA CYS A 30 -5.26 -14.04 8.93
C CYS A 30 -5.93 -15.42 9.09
N PRO A 31 -7.18 -15.61 8.59
CA PRO A 31 -7.91 -16.86 8.76
C PRO A 31 -7.30 -18.05 8.01
N HIS A 32 -6.29 -17.82 7.16
CA HIS A 32 -5.61 -18.86 6.40
C HIS A 32 -4.23 -19.20 6.98
N CYS A 33 -3.36 -18.21 7.22
CA CYS A 33 -1.98 -18.46 7.66
C CYS A 33 -1.70 -18.15 9.15
N GLY A 34 -2.68 -17.62 9.89
CA GLY A 34 -2.51 -17.27 11.31
C GLY A 34 -1.59 -16.07 11.58
N GLN A 35 -1.05 -15.40 10.56
CA GLN A 35 -0.18 -14.24 10.75
C GLN A 35 -0.98 -12.94 10.90
N LYS A 36 -0.48 -12.02 11.73
CA LYS A 36 -1.03 -10.66 11.84
C LYS A 36 -0.71 -9.84 10.59
N GLY A 37 -1.69 -9.09 10.13
CA GLY A 37 -1.63 -8.25 8.93
C GLY A 37 -1.46 -6.76 9.25
N MET A 38 -1.04 -6.01 8.25
CA MET A 38 -0.94 -4.55 8.32
C MET A 38 -2.34 -3.91 8.32
N ARG A 39 -2.57 -2.91 9.14
CA ARG A 39 -3.87 -2.22 9.25
C ARG A 39 -4.16 -1.41 7.98
N VAL A 40 -5.30 -1.68 7.34
CA VAL A 40 -5.77 -1.01 6.11
C VAL A 40 -7.23 -0.57 6.27
N ARG A 41 -7.58 0.58 5.68
CA ARG A 41 -8.95 1.11 5.68
C ARG A 41 -9.79 0.45 4.58
N ALA A 42 -11.10 0.27 4.82
CA ALA A 42 -12.05 -0.26 3.83
C ALA A 42 -11.97 0.43 2.47
N GLY A 43 -11.78 1.75 2.43
CA GLY A 43 -11.63 2.50 1.18
C GLY A 43 -10.54 1.93 0.26
N THR A 44 -9.34 1.72 0.79
CA THR A 44 -8.22 1.13 0.04
C THR A 44 -8.56 -0.26 -0.49
N VAL A 45 -9.11 -1.12 0.37
CA VAL A 45 -9.52 -2.49 -0.03
C VAL A 45 -10.54 -2.41 -1.17
N ARG A 46 -11.56 -1.55 -1.04
CA ARG A 46 -12.57 -1.35 -2.07
C ARG A 46 -11.98 -0.87 -3.39
N TYR A 47 -11.00 0.02 -3.36
CA TYR A 47 -10.38 0.55 -4.59
C TYR A 47 -9.54 -0.49 -5.33
N LEU A 48 -9.01 -1.50 -4.63
CA LEU A 48 -8.05 -2.45 -5.19
C LEU A 48 -8.63 -3.83 -5.56
N LEU A 49 -9.90 -4.08 -5.25
CA LEU A 49 -10.63 -5.27 -5.69
C LEU A 49 -11.18 -5.09 -7.10
N PHE A 50 -11.35 -6.19 -7.84
CA PHE A 50 -12.16 -6.18 -9.06
C PHE A 50 -13.58 -5.70 -8.75
N ASP A 51 -14.22 -5.06 -9.72
CA ASP A 51 -15.55 -4.44 -9.58
C ASP A 51 -16.58 -5.41 -9.00
N SER A 52 -16.53 -6.70 -9.36
CA SER A 52 -17.44 -7.74 -8.86
C SER A 52 -17.38 -7.98 -7.35
N TYR A 53 -16.29 -7.60 -6.68
CA TYR A 53 -16.10 -7.82 -5.24
C TYR A 53 -16.18 -6.54 -4.41
N ARG A 54 -16.29 -5.36 -5.05
CA ARG A 54 -16.24 -4.08 -4.31
C ARG A 54 -17.39 -3.92 -3.33
N ASP A 55 -18.58 -4.40 -3.66
CA ASP A 55 -19.77 -4.27 -2.82
C ASP A 55 -19.73 -5.19 -1.59
N GLU A 56 -18.85 -6.20 -1.58
CA GLU A 56 -18.64 -7.07 -0.43
C GLU A 56 -17.83 -6.38 0.68
N VAL A 57 -17.11 -5.30 0.37
CA VAL A 57 -16.32 -4.54 1.34
C VAL A 57 -17.24 -3.81 2.30
N LYS A 58 -17.12 -4.14 3.58
CA LYS A 58 -17.83 -3.50 4.69
C LYS A 58 -17.04 -2.29 5.18
N ASP A 59 -17.72 -1.29 5.73
CA ASP A 59 -17.05 -0.11 6.32
C ASP A 59 -16.39 -0.47 7.66
N LYS A 60 -15.23 -1.16 7.55
CA LYS A 60 -14.46 -1.75 8.64
C LYS A 60 -12.97 -1.55 8.41
N ILE A 61 -12.19 -1.99 9.38
CA ILE A 61 -10.75 -2.13 9.24
C ILE A 61 -10.42 -3.52 8.73
N TYR A 62 -9.39 -3.60 7.90
CA TYR A 62 -8.85 -4.83 7.38
C TYR A 62 -7.39 -5.00 7.78
N GLY A 63 -6.93 -6.25 7.82
CA GLY A 63 -5.52 -6.62 7.80
C GLY A 63 -5.11 -6.97 6.38
N LEU A 64 -4.03 -6.39 5.89
CA LEU A 64 -3.31 -6.86 4.70
C LEU A 64 -2.38 -8.00 5.12
N CYS A 65 -2.62 -9.21 4.60
CA CYS A 65 -1.78 -10.37 4.83
C CYS A 65 -0.51 -10.27 3.98
N LEU A 66 0.65 -10.24 4.64
CA LEU A 66 1.97 -10.13 4.00
C LEU A 66 2.72 -11.47 3.90
N THR A 67 2.08 -12.58 4.28
CA THR A 67 2.71 -13.90 4.17
C THR A 67 2.82 -14.30 2.70
N PRO A 68 4.02 -14.65 2.19
CA PRO A 68 4.24 -14.82 0.75
C PRO A 68 3.39 -15.90 0.07
N ASP A 69 3.29 -17.08 0.67
CA ASP A 69 2.59 -18.26 0.16
C ASP A 69 1.08 -18.28 0.50
N CYS A 70 0.57 -17.22 1.14
CA CYS A 70 -0.81 -17.16 1.59
C CYS A 70 -1.71 -16.51 0.52
N MET A 71 -2.75 -17.22 0.08
CA MET A 71 -3.70 -16.71 -0.92
C MET A 71 -4.55 -15.51 -0.45
N VAL A 72 -4.55 -15.19 0.85
CA VAL A 72 -5.34 -14.07 1.40
C VAL A 72 -4.66 -12.74 1.09
N SER A 73 -5.43 -11.79 0.56
CA SER A 73 -5.03 -10.39 0.39
C SER A 73 -5.38 -9.59 1.64
N TRP A 74 -6.66 -9.25 1.82
CA TRP A 74 -7.17 -8.56 3.01
C TRP A 74 -8.16 -9.42 3.79
N TYR A 75 -8.22 -9.23 5.10
CA TYR A 75 -9.20 -9.88 5.96
C TYR A 75 -9.76 -8.90 6.98
N ALA A 76 -11.06 -8.98 7.24
CA ALA A 76 -11.74 -8.02 8.11
C ALA A 76 -11.29 -8.21 9.56
N GLN A 77 -11.08 -7.10 10.29
CA GLN A 77 -10.62 -7.13 11.68
C GLN A 77 -11.58 -7.89 12.60
N ASP A 78 -12.87 -7.96 12.27
CA ASP A 78 -13.86 -8.70 13.06
C ASP A 78 -13.97 -10.18 12.69
N GLY A 79 -13.10 -10.68 11.79
CA GLY A 79 -13.09 -12.07 11.35
C GLY A 79 -14.25 -12.45 10.42
N THR A 80 -15.11 -11.51 10.01
CA THR A 80 -16.34 -11.86 9.29
C THR A 80 -16.16 -12.27 7.84
N HIS A 81 -15.07 -11.85 7.19
CA HIS A 81 -14.77 -12.19 5.79
C HIS A 81 -13.33 -11.85 5.43
N HIS A 82 -12.88 -12.38 4.28
CA HIS A 82 -11.57 -12.10 3.69
C HIS A 82 -11.67 -12.10 2.16
N PHE A 83 -10.65 -11.53 1.53
CA PHE A 83 -10.44 -11.53 0.08
C PHE A 83 -9.17 -12.32 -0.26
N LYS A 84 -9.11 -12.81 -1.49
CA LYS A 84 -7.96 -13.52 -2.05
C LYS A 84 -7.17 -12.63 -2.99
N THR A 85 -5.91 -12.96 -3.24
CA THR A 85 -5.07 -12.30 -4.26
C THR A 85 -5.71 -12.39 -5.65
N SER A 86 -6.38 -13.49 -5.97
CA SER A 86 -7.12 -13.67 -7.24
C SER A 86 -8.32 -12.73 -7.42
N GLN A 87 -8.68 -11.93 -6.41
CA GLN A 87 -9.81 -10.99 -6.44
C GLN A 87 -9.34 -9.52 -6.53
N THR A 88 -8.02 -9.29 -6.60
CA THR A 88 -7.41 -7.96 -6.59
C THR A 88 -6.99 -7.55 -8.01
N MET A 89 -7.10 -6.26 -8.31
CA MET A 89 -6.61 -5.67 -9.57
C MET A 89 -5.11 -5.39 -9.54
N THR A 90 -4.50 -5.42 -8.35
CA THR A 90 -3.08 -5.12 -8.15
C THR A 90 -2.39 -6.26 -7.42
N GLN A 91 -1.09 -6.40 -7.68
CA GLN A 91 -0.22 -7.35 -6.99
C GLN A 91 0.15 -6.84 -5.60
N ILE A 92 0.30 -7.74 -4.63
CA ILE A 92 0.77 -7.39 -3.29
C ILE A 92 2.24 -7.74 -3.22
N TRP A 93 3.13 -6.76 -3.03
CA TRP A 93 4.59 -6.88 -3.16
C TRP A 93 5.27 -7.99 -2.33
N THR A 94 4.57 -8.58 -1.36
CA THR A 94 5.09 -9.67 -0.52
C THR A 94 4.68 -11.06 -0.99
N LYS A 95 3.74 -11.18 -1.93
CA LYS A 95 3.23 -12.47 -2.42
C LYS A 95 4.21 -13.08 -3.40
N GLU A 96 4.34 -14.40 -3.38
CA GLU A 96 5.27 -15.13 -4.26
C GLU A 96 4.94 -14.97 -5.75
N ASP A 97 3.67 -14.79 -6.08
CA ASP A 97 3.17 -14.59 -7.44
C ASP A 97 3.13 -13.11 -7.87
N ALA A 98 3.64 -12.19 -7.04
CA ALA A 98 3.67 -10.77 -7.36
C ALA A 98 4.69 -10.47 -8.45
N ASP A 99 4.21 -10.35 -9.69
CA ASP A 99 5.00 -9.90 -10.83
C ASP A 99 4.18 -8.88 -11.67
N PRO A 100 4.65 -7.63 -11.81
CA PRO A 100 5.85 -7.05 -11.20
C PRO A 100 5.67 -6.69 -9.71
N VAL A 101 6.79 -6.51 -9.00
CA VAL A 101 6.84 -5.95 -7.65
C VAL A 101 7.09 -4.44 -7.70
N TYR A 102 6.09 -3.67 -7.27
CA TYR A 102 6.18 -2.20 -7.26
C TYR A 102 6.71 -1.63 -5.95
N VAL A 103 7.61 -0.66 -6.08
CA VAL A 103 8.04 0.24 -5.00
C VAL A 103 7.05 1.40 -4.87
N CYS A 104 6.61 1.96 -5.99
CA CYS A 104 5.56 2.98 -6.03
C CYS A 104 4.42 2.50 -6.93
N TYR A 105 3.28 2.18 -6.32
CA TYR A 105 2.07 1.76 -7.04
C TYR A 105 1.39 2.90 -7.81
N CYS A 106 1.66 4.17 -7.48
CA CYS A 106 1.04 5.30 -8.19
C CYS A 106 1.63 5.51 -9.58
N HIS A 107 2.89 5.11 -9.76
CA HIS A 107 3.66 5.25 -10.99
C HIS A 107 4.23 3.92 -11.45
N GLU A 108 3.77 2.78 -10.90
CA GLU A 108 4.26 1.46 -11.29
C GLU A 108 5.81 1.32 -11.32
N ILE A 109 6.51 2.05 -10.44
CA ILE A 109 7.98 2.02 -10.36
C ILE A 109 8.40 0.71 -9.71
N THR A 110 9.26 -0.05 -10.38
CA THR A 110 9.89 -1.26 -9.83
C THR A 110 11.29 -0.95 -9.27
N ARG A 111 11.83 -1.87 -8.46
CA ARG A 111 13.22 -1.78 -7.99
C ARG A 111 14.23 -1.74 -9.14
N GLN A 112 13.97 -2.48 -10.23
CA GLN A 112 14.82 -2.47 -11.42
C GLN A 112 14.84 -1.09 -12.10
N MET A 113 13.71 -0.39 -12.18
CA MET A 113 13.66 0.97 -12.73
C MET A 113 14.48 1.96 -11.91
N ILE A 114 14.48 1.80 -10.58
CA ILE A 114 15.31 2.59 -9.66
C ILE A 114 16.79 2.29 -9.88
N SER A 115 17.16 1.01 -9.94
CA SER A 115 18.53 0.56 -10.24
C SER A 115 19.04 1.12 -11.57
N ASP A 116 18.23 1.03 -12.63
CA ASP A 116 18.55 1.55 -13.96
C ASP A 116 18.71 3.08 -13.95
N ALA A 117 17.83 3.80 -13.26
CA ALA A 117 17.93 5.24 -13.10
C ALA A 117 19.22 5.65 -12.37
N ILE A 118 19.62 4.90 -11.36
CA ILE A 118 20.85 5.15 -10.60
C ILE A 118 22.08 4.87 -11.46
N ALA A 119 22.16 3.70 -12.08
CA ALA A 119 23.36 3.22 -12.77
C ALA A 119 23.54 3.85 -14.15
N LYS A 120 22.45 4.06 -14.91
CA LYS A 120 22.51 4.54 -16.30
C LYS A 120 22.32 6.05 -16.44
N LYS A 121 21.63 6.68 -15.48
CA LYS A 121 21.26 8.10 -15.54
C LYS A 121 21.85 8.94 -14.40
N GLY A 122 22.41 8.31 -13.37
CA GLY A 122 23.00 9.03 -12.24
C GLY A 122 21.98 9.68 -11.30
N LEU A 123 20.70 9.29 -11.37
CA LEU A 123 19.62 9.87 -10.55
C LEU A 123 19.71 9.35 -9.11
N ARG A 124 19.39 10.20 -8.12
CA ARG A 124 19.64 9.94 -6.70
C ARG A 124 18.43 10.23 -5.80
N THR A 125 17.40 10.87 -6.32
CA THR A 125 16.21 11.25 -5.55
C THR A 125 14.93 10.68 -6.16
N ILE A 126 13.89 10.58 -5.35
CA ILE A 126 12.56 10.15 -5.80
C ILE A 126 12.03 11.07 -6.90
N GLU A 127 12.19 12.39 -6.72
CA GLU A 127 11.72 13.39 -7.68
C GLU A 127 12.43 13.25 -9.03
N GLU A 128 13.75 13.11 -9.04
CA GLU A 128 14.51 12.88 -10.27
C GLU A 128 14.04 11.62 -11.00
N ILE A 129 13.88 10.51 -10.27
CA ILE A 129 13.47 9.22 -10.85
C ILE A 129 12.05 9.32 -11.43
N ILE A 130 11.10 9.90 -10.69
CA ILE A 130 9.71 10.02 -11.16
C ILE A 130 9.60 11.02 -12.31
N ASN A 131 10.27 12.17 -12.25
CA ASN A 131 10.28 13.13 -13.35
C ASN A 131 10.93 12.54 -14.60
N HIS A 132 11.94 11.67 -14.46
CA HIS A 132 12.56 10.99 -15.59
C HIS A 132 11.58 10.06 -16.33
N TYR A 133 10.77 9.28 -15.60
CA TYR A 133 9.87 8.30 -16.21
C TYR A 133 8.47 8.85 -16.52
N TYR A 134 7.96 9.80 -15.74
CA TYR A 134 6.56 10.24 -15.78
C TYR A 134 6.37 11.76 -15.92
N GLY A 135 7.46 12.54 -15.83
CA GLY A 135 7.44 14.01 -15.96
C GLY A 135 6.87 14.78 -14.77
N GLU A 136 6.05 14.15 -13.93
CA GLU A 136 5.49 14.77 -12.72
C GLU A 136 5.16 13.74 -11.62
N MET A 137 5.20 14.20 -10.38
CA MET A 137 4.78 13.41 -9.22
C MET A 137 3.26 13.44 -9.03
N LYS A 138 2.62 12.27 -9.14
CA LYS A 138 1.24 12.00 -8.70
C LYS A 138 1.19 10.98 -7.57
N CYS A 139 0.45 11.30 -6.51
CA CYS A 139 0.31 10.45 -5.33
C CYS A 139 -1.16 10.11 -5.08
N SER A 140 -1.50 8.82 -5.13
CA SER A 140 -2.82 8.28 -4.81
C SER A 140 -2.69 6.96 -4.05
N CYS A 141 -1.77 6.90 -3.09
CA CYS A 141 -1.43 5.66 -2.38
C CYS A 141 -2.64 5.03 -1.68
N ALA A 142 -3.58 5.84 -1.19
CA ALA A 142 -4.81 5.35 -0.55
C ALA A 142 -5.68 4.50 -1.48
N THR A 143 -5.55 4.64 -2.81
CA THR A 143 -6.32 3.89 -3.81
C THR A 143 -5.47 2.92 -4.63
N ASN A 144 -4.15 3.10 -4.67
CA ASN A 144 -3.26 2.31 -5.54
C ASN A 144 -2.32 1.38 -4.76
N ASN A 145 -1.90 1.73 -3.53
CA ASN A 145 -0.99 0.92 -2.74
C ASN A 145 -1.79 -0.08 -1.88
N PRO A 146 -1.48 -1.39 -1.87
CA PRO A 146 -2.20 -2.37 -1.05
C PRO A 146 -2.25 -2.08 0.46
N SER A 147 -1.24 -1.37 0.99
CA SER A 147 -1.23 -0.89 2.38
C SER A 147 -2.10 0.35 2.60
N GLY A 148 -2.43 1.09 1.55
CA GLY A 148 -3.01 2.43 1.63
C GLY A 148 -2.04 3.49 2.15
N GLN A 149 -0.76 3.15 2.40
CA GLN A 149 0.25 4.03 2.96
C GLN A 149 1.14 4.64 1.89
N CYS A 150 1.70 5.81 2.20
CA CYS A 150 2.66 6.49 1.33
C CYS A 150 3.91 5.62 1.15
N CYS A 151 4.36 5.43 -0.09
CA CYS A 151 5.56 4.64 -0.39
C CYS A 151 6.88 5.40 -0.19
N PHE A 152 6.83 6.68 0.20
CA PHE A 152 8.00 7.58 0.25
C PHE A 152 9.17 6.99 1.05
N GLU A 153 8.95 6.60 2.31
CA GLU A 153 10.01 6.02 3.17
C GLU A 153 10.64 4.75 2.56
N ASN A 154 9.82 3.87 2.00
CA ASN A 154 10.30 2.64 1.36
C ASN A 154 11.06 2.93 0.06
N PHE A 155 10.61 3.94 -0.70
CA PHE A 155 11.29 4.36 -1.92
C PHE A 155 12.66 4.96 -1.59
N GLU A 156 12.77 5.87 -0.62
CA GLU A 156 14.06 6.40 -0.16
C GLU A 156 15.00 5.30 0.30
N LYS A 157 14.48 4.33 1.07
CA LYS A 157 15.25 3.17 1.53
C LYS A 157 15.81 2.36 0.35
N ILE A 158 14.99 2.07 -0.66
CA ILE A 158 15.43 1.30 -1.83
C ILE A 158 16.45 2.07 -2.66
N ILE A 159 16.29 3.39 -2.82
CA ILE A 159 17.33 4.23 -3.45
C ILE A 159 18.65 4.11 -2.68
N ALA A 160 18.62 4.20 -1.35
CA ALA A 160 19.82 4.08 -0.54
C ALA A 160 20.49 2.70 -0.62
N GLU A 161 19.70 1.62 -0.70
CA GLU A 161 20.19 0.26 -0.93
C GLU A 161 20.85 0.13 -2.31
N GLU A 162 20.15 0.53 -3.37
CA GLU A 162 20.69 0.49 -4.75
C GLU A 162 21.95 1.36 -4.92
N LEU A 163 22.05 2.48 -4.19
CA LEU A 163 23.25 3.31 -4.22
C LEU A 163 24.44 2.64 -3.54
N LYS A 164 24.22 1.95 -2.40
CA LYS A 164 25.29 1.19 -1.75
C LYS A 164 25.80 0.07 -2.65
N ASP A 165 24.87 -0.63 -3.31
CA ASP A 165 25.19 -1.70 -4.25
C ASP A 165 25.96 -1.16 -5.47
N TYR A 166 25.49 -0.06 -6.07
CA TYR A 166 26.17 0.61 -7.19
C TYR A 166 27.58 1.11 -6.84
N LEU A 167 27.78 1.63 -5.63
CA LEU A 167 29.09 2.13 -5.17
C LEU A 167 30.03 1.02 -4.67
N GLY A 168 29.56 -0.23 -4.58
CA GLY A 168 30.33 -1.35 -4.06
C GLY A 168 30.63 -1.24 -2.56
N CYS A 169 29.81 -0.53 -1.80
CA CYS A 169 29.98 -0.41 -0.36
C CYS A 169 29.46 -1.66 0.35
N SER A 170 30.37 -2.53 0.82
CA SER A 170 30.02 -3.69 1.67
C SER A 170 29.43 -3.23 3.00
N SER A 171 28.48 -4.00 3.53
CA SER A 171 27.92 -3.81 4.88
C SER A 171 28.87 -4.26 5.98
#